data_AF-A0A949A0X3-F1
#
_entry.id   AF-A0A949A0X3-F1
#
_cell.length_a   1.000
_cell.length_b   1.000
_cell.length_c   1.000
_cell.angle_alpha   90.00
_cell.angle_beta   90.00
_cell.angle_gamma   90.00
#
_symmetry.space_group_name_H-M   'P 1'
#
loop_
_entity.id
_entity.type
_entity.pdbx_description
1 polymer ?
#
loop_
_entity_poly.entity_id
_entity_poly.type
_entity_poly.pdbx_seq_one_letter_code
_entity_poly.pdbx_strand_id
1 'polypeptide(L)'
;MALATALSTTAVYADGGALFRQKCGSCHQKDGQAPPVNPADKAAVVWQKFFDRNRHATDISGVLTADELQNVIEYLKQFAADSDRPETAAIPK
;
A
#
# COMPACT_ATOMS: atom_id res chain seq x y z
N MET A 1 32.39 13.04 -17.41
CA MET A 1 31.37 13.33 -16.39
C MET A 1 30.16 12.48 -16.70
N ALA A 2 29.93 11.41 -15.94
CA ALA A 2 28.74 10.57 -16.09
C ALA A 2 27.58 11.25 -15.35
N LEU A 3 26.58 11.75 -16.08
CA LEU A 3 25.33 12.20 -15.48
C LEU A 3 24.52 10.96 -15.09
N ALA A 4 24.45 10.69 -13.79
CA ALA A 4 23.50 9.75 -13.22
C ALA A 4 22.10 10.36 -13.29
N THR A 5 21.25 9.83 -14.17
CA THR A 5 19.82 10.14 -14.21
C THR A 5 19.16 9.51 -12.99
N ALA A 6 18.83 10.34 -11.99
CA ALA A 6 17.96 9.94 -10.89
C ALA A 6 16.55 9.70 -11.46
N LEU A 7 16.09 8.45 -11.45
CA LEU A 7 14.69 8.15 -11.73
C LEU A 7 13.87 8.74 -10.58
N SER A 8 13.10 9.79 -10.88
CA SER A 8 12.10 10.34 -9.99
C SER A 8 11.08 9.26 -9.66
N THR A 9 11.17 8.72 -8.44
CA THR A 9 10.30 7.65 -7.93
C THR A 9 8.85 8.10 -7.69
N THR A 10 8.53 9.37 -7.92
CA THR A 10 7.23 9.99 -7.60
C THR A 10 6.05 9.44 -8.42
N ALA A 11 6.28 8.97 -9.65
CA ALA A 11 5.19 8.50 -10.52
C ALA A 11 4.58 7.17 -10.05
N VAL A 12 5.38 6.26 -9.48
CA VAL A 12 4.92 4.94 -9.01
C VAL A 12 4.09 5.07 -7.72
N TYR A 13 4.43 6.02 -6.85
CA TYR A 13 3.75 6.19 -5.55
C TYR A 13 2.39 6.88 -5.65
N ALA A 14 2.22 7.83 -6.58
CA ALA A 14 0.92 8.49 -6.80
C ALA A 14 -0.14 7.46 -7.25
N ASP A 15 0.28 6.45 -8.01
CA ASP A 15 -0.55 5.32 -8.41
C ASP A 15 -0.84 4.37 -7.23
N GLY A 16 0.18 4.00 -6.45
CA GLY A 16 0.04 3.11 -5.28
C GLY A 16 -0.97 3.59 -4.23
N GLY A 17 -0.97 4.88 -3.88
CA GLY A 17 -1.93 5.44 -2.94
C GLY A 17 -3.36 5.49 -3.48
N ALA A 18 -3.53 5.76 -4.78
CA ALA A 18 -4.84 5.71 -5.44
C ALA A 18 -5.39 4.28 -5.51
N LEU A 19 -4.53 3.31 -5.89
CA LEU A 19 -4.83 1.89 -5.91
C LEU A 19 -5.21 1.39 -4.51
N PHE A 20 -4.48 1.79 -3.47
CA PHE A 20 -4.81 1.41 -2.09
C PHE A 20 -6.22 1.87 -1.70
N ARG A 21 -6.55 3.14 -1.96
CA ARG A 21 -7.89 3.68 -1.69
C ARG A 21 -9.00 3.00 -2.49
N GLN A 22 -8.76 2.76 -3.78
CA GLN A 22 -9.77 2.20 -4.67
C GLN A 22 -9.96 0.70 -4.47
N LYS A 23 -8.88 -0.07 -4.41
CA LYS A 23 -8.88 -1.54 -4.41
C LYS A 23 -8.99 -2.08 -3.00
N CYS A 24 -8.14 -1.64 -2.07
CA CYS A 24 -8.19 -2.10 -0.68
C CYS A 24 -9.39 -1.51 0.05
N GLY A 25 -9.75 -0.25 -0.25
CA GLY A 25 -10.95 0.40 0.27
C GLY A 25 -12.26 -0.28 -0.12
N SER A 26 -12.31 -1.10 -1.18
CA SER A 26 -13.52 -1.86 -1.54
C SER A 26 -14.05 -2.74 -0.38
N CYS A 27 -13.14 -3.29 0.44
CA CYS A 27 -13.47 -4.09 1.62
C CYS A 27 -13.16 -3.35 2.93
N HIS A 28 -12.09 -2.56 2.97
CA HIS A 28 -11.58 -1.91 4.19
C HIS A 28 -12.11 -0.47 4.40
N GLN A 29 -13.11 -0.02 3.64
CA GLN A 29 -13.84 1.21 3.97
C GLN A 29 -14.62 1.07 5.28
N LYS A 30 -15.05 2.20 5.85
CA LYS A 30 -15.94 2.18 7.02
C LYS A 30 -17.20 1.38 6.72
N ASP A 31 -17.58 0.57 7.70
CA ASP A 31 -18.73 -0.32 7.64
C ASP A 31 -18.66 -1.33 6.47
N GLY A 32 -17.46 -1.50 5.89
CA GLY A 32 -17.14 -2.50 4.88
C GLY A 32 -17.01 -3.91 5.46
N GLN A 33 -16.63 -4.84 4.59
CA GLN A 33 -16.50 -6.26 4.92
C GLN A 33 -15.29 -6.57 5.80
N ALA A 34 -14.34 -5.64 5.90
CA ALA A 34 -13.13 -5.76 6.69
C ALA A 34 -12.88 -4.50 7.52
N PRO A 35 -12.20 -4.60 8.67
CA PRO A 35 -11.84 -3.45 9.49
C PRO A 35 -11.00 -2.45 8.68
N PRO A 36 -11.14 -1.13 8.90
CA PRO A 36 -10.29 -0.14 8.24
C PRO A 36 -8.81 -0.39 8.45
N VAL A 37 -8.03 -0.10 7.41
CA VAL A 37 -6.58 -0.29 7.40
C VAL A 37 -5.88 0.95 6.86
N ASN A 38 -4.75 1.30 7.47
CA ASN A 38 -3.91 2.43 7.10
C ASN A 38 -2.44 2.02 6.99
N PRO A 39 -1.64 2.71 6.15
CA PRO A 39 -0.20 2.48 6.06
C PRO A 39 0.50 2.48 7.43
N ALA A 40 0.16 3.43 8.29
CA ALA A 40 0.74 3.57 9.63
C ALA A 40 0.31 2.49 10.65
N ASP A 41 -0.51 1.52 10.29
CA ASP A 41 -0.90 0.43 11.19
C ASP A 41 0.23 -0.57 11.45
N LYS A 42 1.25 -0.59 10.58
CA LYS A 42 2.39 -1.51 10.67
C LYS A 42 3.68 -0.85 10.22
N ALA A 43 4.80 -1.40 10.68
CA ALA A 43 6.12 -1.07 10.15
C ALA A 43 6.31 -1.61 8.72
N ALA A 44 7.17 -0.98 7.93
CA ALA A 44 7.39 -1.32 6.52
C ALA A 44 7.77 -2.81 6.32
N VAL A 45 8.64 -3.33 7.19
CA VAL A 45 9.06 -4.75 7.15
C VAL A 45 7.91 -5.71 7.45
N VAL A 46 6.92 -5.28 8.24
CA VAL A 46 5.76 -6.10 8.57
C VAL A 46 4.79 -6.13 7.39
N TRP A 47 4.62 -5.01 6.67
CA TRP A 47 3.85 -4.96 5.42
C TRP A 47 4.44 -5.87 4.36
N GLN A 48 5.75 -5.80 4.11
CA GLN A 48 6.43 -6.68 3.16
C GLN A 48 6.17 -8.16 3.50
N LYS A 49 6.47 -8.56 4.75
CA LYS A 49 6.27 -9.95 5.20
C LYS A 49 4.82 -10.41 5.18
N PHE A 50 3.86 -9.50 5.32
CA PHE A 50 2.43 -9.84 5.29
C PHE A 50 2.03 -10.35 3.91
N PHE A 51 2.41 -9.63 2.84
CA PHE A 51 2.08 -10.00 1.47
C PHE A 51 2.98 -11.13 0.94
N ASP A 52 4.28 -11.14 1.28
CA ASP A 52 5.19 -12.25 0.90
C ASP A 52 4.70 -13.61 1.40
N ARG A 53 4.03 -13.62 2.55
CA ARG A 53 3.50 -14.83 3.19
C ARG A 53 2.02 -15.07 2.91
N ASN A 54 1.43 -14.30 1.99
CA ASN A 54 0.02 -14.36 1.63
C ASN A 54 -0.93 -14.37 2.85
N ARG A 55 -0.71 -13.45 3.80
CA ARG A 55 -1.47 -13.40 5.07
C ARG A 55 -2.79 -12.62 4.98
N HIS A 56 -3.20 -12.22 3.78
CA HIS A 56 -4.51 -11.65 3.57
C HIS A 56 -5.58 -12.72 3.80
N ALA A 57 -6.68 -12.39 4.49
CA ALA A 57 -7.67 -13.37 4.93
C ALA A 57 -8.42 -14.05 3.77
N THR A 58 -8.49 -13.36 2.63
CA THR A 58 -9.10 -13.83 1.38
C THR A 58 -8.12 -13.67 0.23
N ASP A 59 -8.32 -14.41 -0.85
CA ASP A 59 -7.60 -14.16 -2.10
C ASP A 59 -8.02 -12.80 -2.70
N ILE A 60 -7.04 -12.05 -3.18
CA ILE A 60 -7.18 -10.71 -3.77
C ILE A 60 -6.69 -10.67 -5.22
N SER A 61 -6.25 -11.80 -5.78
CA SER A 61 -5.76 -11.90 -7.16
C SER A 61 -6.78 -11.45 -8.23
N GLY A 62 -8.08 -11.54 -7.91
CA GLY A 62 -9.17 -11.03 -8.77
C GLY A 62 -9.51 -9.55 -8.58
N VAL A 63 -8.92 -8.87 -7.59
CA VAL A 63 -9.18 -7.45 -7.28
C VAL A 63 -8.09 -6.55 -7.88
N LEU A 64 -6.84 -7.02 -7.83
CA LEU A 64 -5.67 -6.33 -8.33
C LEU A 64 -4.66 -7.31 -8.94
N THR A 65 -3.98 -6.84 -9.98
CA THR A 65 -2.85 -7.51 -10.62
C THR A 65 -1.64 -7.56 -9.70
N ALA A 66 -0.66 -8.40 -10.03
CA ALA A 66 0.60 -8.49 -9.27
C ALA A 66 1.37 -7.15 -9.24
N ASP A 67 1.37 -6.41 -10.36
CA ASP A 67 2.04 -5.12 -10.47
C ASP A 67 1.33 -4.04 -9.63
N GLU A 68 -0.01 -3.99 -9.68
CA GLU A 68 -0.80 -3.10 -8.81
C GLU A 68 -0.57 -3.43 -7.33
N LEU A 69 -0.47 -4.72 -6.98
CA LEU A 69 -0.17 -5.14 -5.61
C LEU A 69 1.21 -4.66 -5.18
N GLN A 70 2.21 -4.77 -6.05
CA GLN A 70 3.55 -4.26 -5.75
C GLN A 70 3.54 -2.74 -5.53
N ASN A 71 2.79 -1.98 -6.35
CA ASN A 71 2.65 -0.53 -6.18
C ASN A 71 1.99 -0.18 -4.83
N VAL A 72 0.97 -0.94 -4.41
CA VAL A 72 0.35 -0.77 -3.09
C VAL A 72 1.31 -1.12 -1.95
N ILE A 73 2.10 -2.19 -2.08
CA ILE A 73 3.09 -2.57 -1.07
C ILE A 73 4.15 -1.48 -0.89
N GLU A 74 4.65 -0.89 -1.98
CA GLU A 74 5.61 0.21 -1.90
C GLU A 74 5.01 1.46 -1.27
N TYR A 75 3.74 1.77 -1.57
CA TYR A 75 3.01 2.83 -0.87
C TYR A 75 2.88 2.54 0.63
N LEU A 76 2.45 1.34 1.02
CA LEU A 76 2.33 0.95 2.43
C LEU A 76 3.65 1.05 3.19
N LYS A 77 4.78 0.71 2.54
CA LYS A 77 6.12 0.83 3.12
C LYS A 77 6.57 2.29 3.25
N GLN A 78 6.31 3.11 2.24
CA GLN A 78 6.69 4.52 2.23
C GLN A 78 5.98 5.34 3.32
N PHE A 79 4.73 4.99 3.64
CA PHE A 79 3.90 5.67 4.64
C PHE A 79 3.68 4.82 5.90
N ALA A 80 4.56 3.84 6.14
CA ALA A 80 4.50 2.94 7.29
C ALA A 80 4.70 3.67 8.62
N ALA A 81 4.40 2.99 9.73
CA ALA A 81 4.53 3.52 11.09
C ALA A 81 5.96 4.00 11.42
N ASP A 82 6.97 3.34 10.84
CA ASP A 82 8.40 3.60 11.02
C ASP A 82 9.02 4.42 9.88
N SER A 83 8.18 5.01 9.03
CA SER A 83 8.62 5.93 7.97
C SER A 83 8.74 7.37 8.48
N ASP A 84 9.40 8.22 7.69
CA ASP A 84 9.45 9.67 7.94
C ASP A 84 8.09 10.38 7.72
N ARG A 85 7.09 9.67 7.16
CA ARG A 85 5.79 10.23 6.75
C ARG A 85 4.64 9.21 6.97
N PRO A 86 4.33 8.81 8.21
CA PRO A 86 3.26 7.85 8.47
C PRO A 86 1.88 8.41 8.09
N GLU A 87 1.00 7.58 7.51
CA GLU A 87 -0.37 7.97 7.12
C GLU A 87 -1.44 7.12 7.83
N THR A 88 -2.39 7.76 8.55
CA THR A 88 -3.42 7.12 9.39
C THR A 88 -4.87 7.33 8.91
N ALA A 89 -5.06 7.96 7.75
CA ALA A 89 -6.39 8.27 7.19
C ALA A 89 -6.42 8.06 5.68
N ALA A 90 -5.70 7.03 5.21
CA ALA A 90 -5.51 6.77 3.80
C ALA A 90 -6.79 6.25 3.14
N ILE A 91 -7.53 5.34 3.80
CA ILE A 91 -8.87 4.92 3.35
C ILE A 91 -9.91 5.79 4.08
N PRO A 92 -10.84 6.44 3.36
CA PRO A 92 -11.88 7.24 3.98
C PRO A 92 -12.66 6.40 4.99
N LYS A 93 -12.76 6.94 6.21
CA LYS A 93 -13.80 6.52 7.15
C LYS A 93 -15.14 7.06 6.65
#